data_AF-A0A924BU02-F1
#
_entry.id   AF-A0A924BU02-F1
#
_cell.length_a   1.000
_cell.length_b   1.000
_cell.length_c   1.000
_cell.angle_alpha   90.00
_cell.angle_beta   90.00
_cell.angle_gamma   90.00
#
_symmetry.space_group_name_H-M   'P 1'
#
loop_
_entity.id
_entity.type
_entity.pdbx_description
1 polymer ?
#
loop_
_entity_poly.entity_id
_entity_poly.type
_entity_poly.pdbx_seq_one_letter_code
_entity_poly.pdbx_strand_id
1 'polypeptide(L)' 'LRVALHLRNDEIIEIMKHVNFNISKGEIGDIFRNEDHPNFKKCGDQILRNFLNGLIIHLRGPREDNRDQKSEI' A
#
# COMPACT_ATOMS: atom_id res chain seq x y z
N LEU A 1 -3.64 -9.14 -6.55
CA LEU A 1 -4.28 -8.33 -5.49
C LEU A 1 -5.18 -7.22 -6.06
N ARG A 2 -4.68 -6.28 -6.88
CA ARG A 2 -5.52 -5.22 -7.49
C ARG A 2 -6.82 -5.74 -8.11
N VAL A 3 -6.73 -6.72 -9.01
CA VAL A 3 -7.90 -7.32 -9.69
C VAL A 3 -8.74 -8.14 -8.73
N ALA A 4 -8.12 -9.02 -7.93
CA ALA A 4 -8.81 -9.88 -6.97
C ALA A 4 -9.65 -9.10 -5.95
N LEU A 5 -9.19 -7.91 -5.56
CA LEU A 5 -9.88 -7.01 -4.63
C LEU A 5 -10.66 -5.89 -5.34
N HIS A 6 -10.75 -5.92 -6.66
CA HIS A 6 -11.45 -4.92 -7.49
C HIS A 6 -11.02 -3.46 -7.21
N LEU A 7 -9.75 -3.24 -6.88
CA LEU A 7 -9.22 -1.93 -6.49
C LEU A 7 -8.90 -1.06 -7.72
N ARG A 8 -9.37 0.18 -7.69
CA ARG A 8 -8.98 1.26 -8.61
C ARG A 8 -7.72 1.96 -8.10
N ASN A 9 -7.07 2.72 -8.99
CA ASN A 9 -5.85 3.45 -8.64
C ASN A 9 -6.07 4.42 -7.48
N ASP A 10 -7.23 5.09 -7.42
CA ASP A 10 -7.57 6.01 -6.32
C ASP A 10 -7.68 5.27 -4.99
N GLU A 11 -8.27 4.07 -4.98
CA GLU A 11 -8.38 3.25 -3.76
C GLU A 11 -7.01 2.76 -3.29
N ILE A 12 -6.11 2.42 -4.22
CA ILE A 12 -4.72 2.09 -3.88
C ILE A 12 -4.03 3.31 -3.25
N ILE A 13 -4.23 4.52 -3.77
CA ILE A 13 -3.66 5.74 -3.18
C ILE A 13 -4.19 5.94 -1.75
N GLU A 14 -5.49 5.80 -1.52
CA GLU A 14 -6.08 5.90 -0.17
C GLU A 14 -5.52 4.84 0.77
N ILE A 15 -5.34 3.60 0.30
CA ILE A 15 -4.72 2.52 1.07
C ILE A 15 -3.30 2.88 1.50
N MET A 16 -2.49 3.45 0.59
CA MET A 16 -1.09 3.81 0.89
C MET A 16 -0.99 4.99 1.86
N LYS A 17 -1.97 5.90 1.87
CA LYS A 17 -2.03 7.02 2.83
C LYS A 17 -2.15 6.54 4.28
N HIS A 18 -2.79 5.39 4.55
CA HIS A 18 -2.88 4.84 5.91
C HIS A 18 -1.52 4.55 6.56
N VAL A 19 -0.46 4.40 5.76
CA VAL A 19 0.92 4.19 6.23
C VAL A 19 1.83 5.37 5.91
N ASN A 20 1.25 6.55 5.67
CA ASN A 20 1.96 7.77 5.28
C ASN A 20 2.89 7.59 4.06
N PHE A 21 2.53 6.69 3.15
CA PHE A 21 3.27 6.46 1.93
C PHE A 21 2.60 7.16 0.76
N ASN A 22 3.27 8.17 0.20
CA ASN A 22 2.78 8.89 -0.96
C ASN A 22 3.20 8.19 -2.24
N ILE A 23 2.23 7.86 -3.08
CA ILE A 23 2.45 7.31 -4.43
C ILE A 23 1.51 7.99 -5.42
N SER A 24 2.02 8.32 -6.60
CA SER A 24 1.23 8.94 -7.66
C SER A 24 0.47 7.90 -8.50
N LYS A 25 -0.57 8.36 -9.22
CA LYS A 25 -1.27 7.52 -10.22
C LYS A 25 -0.33 6.99 -11.31
N GLY A 26 0.68 7.77 -11.69
CA GLY A 26 1.68 7.39 -12.69
C GLY A 26 2.56 6.24 -12.21
N GLU A 27 3.06 6.32 -10.97
CA GLU A 27 3.87 5.25 -10.37
C GLU A 27 3.07 3.96 -10.19
N ILE A 28 1.80 4.05 -9.77
CA ILE A 28 0.89 2.90 -9.75
C ILE A 28 0.77 2.29 -11.15
N GLY A 29 0.56 3.13 -12.16
CA GLY A 29 0.48 2.70 -13.55
C GLY A 29 1.73 1.92 -13.98
N ASP A 30 2.92 2.48 -13.75
CA ASP A 30 4.21 1.89 -14.11
C ASP A 30 4.42 0.50 -13.48
N ILE A 31 3.97 0.29 -12.24
CA ILE A 31 4.09 -0.99 -11.53
C ILE A 31 3.15 -2.07 -12.09
N PHE A 32 1.98 -1.69 -12.59
CA PHE A 32 0.98 -2.62 -13.09
C PHE A 32 0.98 -2.79 -14.63
N ARG A 33 1.93 -2.18 -15.33
CA ARG A 33 2.17 -2.45 -16.76
C ARG A 33 2.72 -3.88 -16.95
N ASN A 34 2.61 -4.39 -18.18
CA ASN A 34 3.31 -5.61 -18.57
C ASN A 34 4.82 -5.40 -18.54
N GLU A 35 5.59 -6.45 -18.27
CA GLU A 35 7.05 -6.37 -18.11
C GLU A 35 7.77 -5.84 -19.36
N ASP A 36 7.22 -6.10 -20.56
CA ASP A 36 7.76 -5.63 -21.85
C ASP A 36 7.49 -4.14 -22.13
N HIS A 37 6.73 -3.45 -21.29
CA HIS A 37 6.40 -2.05 -21.52
C HIS A 37 7.60 -1.14 -21.17
N PRO A 38 7.98 -0.15 -21.99
CA PRO A 38 9.14 0.74 -21.72
C PRO A 38 9.16 1.40 -20.34
N ASN A 39 8.00 1.83 -19.86
CA ASN A 39 7.81 2.43 -18.52
C ASN A 39 7.46 1.42 -17.41
N PHE A 40 7.57 0.11 -17.65
CA PHE A 40 7.36 -0.87 -16.59
C PHE A 40 8.38 -0.67 -15.48
N LYS A 41 7.90 -0.71 -14.24
CA LYS A 41 8.75 -0.69 -13.06
C LYS A 41 8.41 -1.88 -12.18
N LYS A 42 9.43 -2.67 -11.83
CA LYS A 42 9.26 -3.78 -10.90
C LYS A 42 8.75 -3.24 -9.55
N CYS A 43 7.72 -3.87 -8.99
CA CYS A 43 7.24 -3.55 -7.66
C CYS A 43 8.34 -3.86 -6.63
N GLY A 44 8.79 -2.86 -5.89
CA GLY A 44 9.78 -3.04 -4.83
C GLY A 44 9.15 -3.56 -3.54
N ASP A 45 9.94 -4.29 -2.75
CA ASP A 45 9.49 -4.89 -1.47
C ASP A 45 8.91 -3.85 -0.50
N GLN A 46 9.46 -2.64 -0.49
CA GLN A 46 8.98 -1.55 0.37
C GLN A 46 7.56 -1.10 -0.02
N ILE A 47 7.27 -1.01 -1.32
CA ILE A 47 5.94 -0.65 -1.82
C ILE A 47 4.96 -1.76 -1.48
N LEU A 48 5.33 -3.02 -1.72
CA LEU A 48 4.48 -4.17 -1.42
C LEU A 48 4.17 -4.27 0.09
N ARG A 49 5.19 -4.11 0.95
CA ARG A 49 5.03 -4.12 2.41
C ARG A 49 4.08 -3.02 2.87
N ASN A 50 4.28 -1.79 2.39
CA ASN A 50 3.44 -0.66 2.74
C ASN A 50 2.00 -0.85 2.25
N PHE A 51 1.81 -1.37 1.03
CA PHE A 51 0.49 -1.70 0.51
C PHE A 51 -0.24 -2.73 1.37
N LEU A 52 0.44 -3.81 1.76
CA LEU A 52 -0.18 -4.84 2.61
C LEU A 52 -0.52 -4.32 4.00
N ASN A 53 0.36 -3.52 4.61
CA ASN A 53 0.09 -2.87 5.90
C ASN A 53 -1.07 -1.88 5.79
N GLY A 54 -1.10 -1.05 4.76
CA GLY A 54 -2.20 -0.13 4.48
C GLY A 54 -3.50 -0.88 4.24
N LEU A 55 -3.46 -2.01 3.54
CA LEU A 55 -4.63 -2.84 3.24
C LEU A 55 -5.20 -3.48 4.51
N ILE A 56 -4.33 -3.91 5.44
CA ILE A 56 -4.75 -4.39 6.76
C ILE A 56 -5.50 -3.28 7.51
N ILE A 57 -4.93 -2.07 7.57
CA ILE A 57 -5.56 -0.93 8.24
C ILE A 57 -6.90 -0.59 7.57
N HIS A 58 -6.94 -0.58 6.24
CA HIS A 58 -8.13 -0.26 5.46
C HIS A 58 -9.28 -1.24 5.71
N LEU A 59 -9.00 -2.54 5.81
CA LEU A 59 -10.01 -3.59 5.94
C LEU A 59 -10.36 -3.95 7.39
N ARG A 60 -9.43 -3.76 8.33
CA ARG A 60 -9.56 -4.23 9.73
C ARG A 60 -9.49 -3.11 10.75
N GLY A 61 -9.22 -1.88 10.33
CA GLY A 61 -8.90 -0.77 11.22
C GLY A 61 -7.44 -0.78 11.69
N PRO A 62 -6.98 0.33 12.30
CA PRO A 62 -5.67 0.39 12.91
C PRO A 62 -5.54 -0.67 14.01
N ARG A 63 -4.34 -1.23 14.16
CA ARG A 63 -4.09 -2.17 15.24
C ARG A 63 -4.22 -1.43 16.57
N GLU A 64 -5.06 -1.92 17.46
CA GLU A 64 -5.10 -1.44 18.84
C GLU A 64 -3.75 -1.75 19.49
N ASP A 65 -2.90 -0.74 19.63
CA ASP A 65 -1.56 -0.96 20.14
C ASP A 65 -1.57 -0.83 21.67
N ASN A 66 -1.71 -1.97 22.36
CA ASN A 66 -1.46 -2.06 23.81
C ASN A 66 0.03 -1.91 24.18
N ARG A 67 0.88 -1.39 23.27
CA ARG A 67 2.33 -1.22 23.47
C ARG A 67 2.72 0.14 24.04
N ASP A 68 1.81 1.12 24.07
CA ASP A 68 2.04 2.44 24.66
C ASP A 68 1.90 2.46 26.21
N GLN A 69 1.60 1.32 26.86
CA GLN A 69 1.51 1.21 28.33
C GLN A 69 2.78 0.66 29.01
N LYS A 70 3.91 0.50 28.29
CA LYS A 70 5.13 -0.12 28.87
C LYS A 70 6.43 0.65 28.71
N SER A 71 6.36 1.99 28.63
CA SER A 71 7.55 2.86 28.73
C SER A 71 7.62 3.70 30.01
N GLU A 72 6.74 3.47 30.99
CA GLU A 72 6.79 4.11 32.31
C GLU A 72 6.64 3.07 33.44
N ILE A 73 7.63 2.18 33.61
CA ILE A 73 7.97 1.56 34.90
C ILE A 73 9.48 1.42 34.99
#